data_AF-A0A0M1IT53-F1
#
_entry.id   AF-A0A0M1IT53-F1
#
_cell.length_a   1.000
_cell.length_b   1.000
_cell.length_c   1.000
_cell.angle_alpha   90.00
_cell.angle_beta   90.00
_cell.angle_gamma   90.00
#
_symmetry.space_group_name_H-M   'P 1'
#
loop_
_entity.id
_entity.type
_entity.pdbx_description
1 polymer ?
#
loop_
_entity_poly.entity_id
_entity_poly.type
_entity_poly.pdbx_seq_one_letter_code
_entity_poly.pdbx_strand_id
1 'polypeptide(L)' 'MEDIKVTVTQEKREETIDKILELVEKEFKGMDVTAVFAKRLLEDAIKTLEYRCMETSLRFIRKG' A
#
# COMPACT_ATOMS: atom_id res chain seq x y z
N MET A 1 13.83 -10.43 8.31
CA MET A 1 13.12 -9.54 7.35
C MET A 1 14.01 -9.46 6.15
N GLU A 2 13.57 -9.95 5.00
CA GLU A 2 14.38 -9.91 3.77
C GLU A 2 14.81 -8.47 3.50
N ASP A 3 16.12 -8.27 3.40
CA ASP A 3 16.77 -7.02 3.03
C ASP A 3 16.29 -6.60 1.64
N ILE A 4 15.18 -5.87 1.58
CA ILE A 4 14.83 -5.14 0.38
C ILE A 4 15.97 -4.11 0.21
N LYS A 5 16.85 -4.37 -0.77
CA LYS A 5 17.94 -3.49 -1.18
C LYS A 5 17.33 -2.24 -1.82
N VAL A 6 16.80 -1.36 -0.97
CA VAL A 6 16.06 -0.17 -1.39
C VAL A 6 17.02 1.01 -1.39
N THR A 7 17.58 1.32 -2.55
CA THR A 7 18.22 2.61 -2.88
C THR A 7 17.19 3.75 -2.95
N VAL A 8 16.17 3.74 -2.08
CA VAL A 8 15.14 4.79 -2.01
C VAL A 8 15.40 5.59 -0.76
N THR A 9 15.57 6.90 -0.96
CA THR A 9 15.75 7.88 0.10
C THR A 9 14.55 7.86 1.05
N GLN A 10 14.76 8.28 2.30
CA GLN A 10 13.67 8.41 3.27
C GLN A 10 12.54 9.32 2.73
N GLU A 11 12.91 10.44 2.12
CA GLU A 11 11.98 11.39 1.49
C GLU A 11 11.04 10.71 0.48
N LYS A 12 11.54 9.83 -0.39
CA LYS A 12 10.67 9.13 -1.34
C LYS A 12 9.76 8.09 -0.71
N ARG A 13 10.13 7.54 0.46
CA ARG A 13 9.23 6.67 1.23
C ARG A 13 8.09 7.48 1.83
N GLU A 14 8.42 8.60 2.46
CA GLU A 14 7.44 9.52 3.05
C GLU A 14 6.46 10.05 1.99
N GLU A 15 6.98 10.54 0.85
CA GLU A 15 6.13 11.01 -0.26
C GLU A 15 5.22 9.89 -0.81
N THR A 16 5.70 8.65 -0.84
CA THR A 16 4.90 7.52 -1.30
C THR A 16 3.80 7.18 -0.29
N ILE A 17 4.10 7.24 1.01
CA ILE A 17 3.10 7.04 2.08
C ILE A 17 2.01 8.11 1.97
N ASP A 18 2.37 9.38 1.79
CA ASP A 18 1.40 10.47 1.63
C ASP A 18 0.48 10.24 0.44
N LYS A 19 1.03 9.81 -0.71
CA LYS A 19 0.23 9.47 -1.90
C LYS A 19 -0.72 8.30 -1.66
N ILE A 20 -0.32 7.32 -0.85
CA ILE A 20 -1.20 6.20 -0.48
C ILE A 20 -2.35 6.70 0.40
N LEU A 21 -2.07 7.55 1.38
CA LEU A 21 -3.11 8.14 2.22
C LEU A 21 -4.07 9.01 1.40
N GLU A 22 -3.55 9.84 0.51
CA GLU A 22 -4.36 10.66 -0.41
C GLU A 22 -5.25 9.79 -1.32
N LEU A 23 -4.74 8.65 -1.79
CA LEU A 23 -5.54 7.68 -2.55
C LEU A 23 -6.71 7.15 -1.72
N VAL A 24 -6.45 6.74 -0.47
CA VAL A 24 -7.49 6.24 0.42
C VAL A 24 -8.56 7.31 0.67
N GLU A 25 -8.18 8.54 0.96
CA GLU A 25 -9.15 9.64 1.15
C GLU A 25 -10.00 9.90 -0.11
N LYS A 26 -9.39 9.83 -1.30
CA LYS A 26 -10.09 10.03 -2.57
C LYS A 26 -11.09 8.92 -2.88
N GLU A 27 -10.70 7.65 -2.72
CA GLU A 27 -11.55 6.49 -3.02
C GLU A 27 -12.76 6.40 -2.09
N PHE A 28 -12.59 6.82 -0.83
CA PHE A 28 -13.64 6.79 0.18
C PHE A 28 -14.26 8.17 0.42
N LYS A 29 -14.18 9.08 -0.57
CA LYS A 29 -14.72 10.44 -0.47
C LYS A 29 -16.21 10.42 -0.11
N GLY A 30 -16.57 11.15 0.94
CA GLY A 30 -17.94 11.20 1.46
C GLY A 30 -18.20 10.20 2.59
N MET A 31 -17.21 9.40 2.96
CA MET A 31 -17.19 8.58 4.17
C MET A 31 -16.22 9.17 5.19
N ASP A 32 -16.53 9.03 6.48
CA ASP A 32 -15.60 9.42 7.55
C ASP A 32 -14.52 8.34 7.70
N VAL A 33 -13.42 8.54 6.99
CA VAL A 33 -12.29 7.61 6.98
C VAL A 33 -11.37 7.93 8.14
N THR A 34 -11.46 7.11 9.19
CA THR A 34 -10.56 7.25 10.34
C THR A 34 -9.18 6.67 10.06
N ALA A 35 -8.15 7.15 10.78
CA ALA A 35 -6.81 6.56 10.73
C ALA A 35 -6.79 5.06 11.06
N VAL A 36 -7.71 4.60 11.93
CA VAL A 36 -7.86 3.18 12.28
C VAL A 36 -8.36 2.37 11.09
N PHE A 37 -9.30 2.92 10.32
CA PHE A 37 -9.77 2.28 9.09
C PHE A 37 -8.64 2.19 8.05
N ALA A 38 -7.95 3.30 7.79
CA ALA A 38 -6.84 3.33 6.83
C ALA A 38 -5.76 2.31 7.21
N LYS A 39 -5.42 2.20 8.50
CA LYS A 39 -4.50 1.16 8.99
C LYS A 39 -4.98 -0.26 8.65
N ARG A 40 -6.24 -0.60 8.96
CA ARG A 40 -6.80 -1.93 8.64
C ARG A 40 -6.80 -2.22 7.14
N LEU A 41 -7.17 -1.23 6.33
CA LEU A 41 -7.15 -1.35 4.87
C LEU A 41 -5.75 -1.67 4.35
N LEU A 42 -4.73 -1.00 4.86
CA LEU A 42 -3.34 -1.25 4.49
C LEU A 42 -2.84 -2.62 4.97
N GLU A 43 -3.22 -3.06 6.17
CA GLU A 43 -2.92 -4.41 6.67
C GLU A 43 -3.56 -5.49 5.78
N ASP A 44 -4.81 -5.31 5.36
CA ASP A 44 -5.49 -6.24 4.45
C ASP A 44 -4.90 -6.19 3.02
N ALA A 45 -4.43 -5.03 2.58
CA ALA A 45 -3.68 -4.90 1.34
C ALA A 45 -2.35 -5.68 1.40
N ILE A 46 -1.63 -5.61 2.52
CA ILE A 46 -0.42 -6.40 2.75
C ILE A 46 -0.74 -7.89 2.70
N LYS A 47 -1.76 -8.38 3.42
CA LYS A 47 -2.16 -9.80 3.35
C LYS A 47 -2.53 -10.23 1.94
N THR A 48 -3.23 -9.36 1.19
CA THR A 48 -3.59 -9.62 -0.20
C THR A 48 -2.36 -9.69 -1.08
N LEU A 49 -1.38 -8.80 -0.86
CA LEU A 49 -0.08 -8.85 -1.52
C LEU A 49 0.64 -10.14 -1.14
N GLU A 50 0.81 -10.48 0.12
CA GLU A 50 1.47 -11.73 0.55
C GLU A 50 0.81 -12.97 -0.07
N TYR A 51 -0.53 -13.03 -0.08
CA TYR A 51 -1.28 -14.12 -0.71
C TYR A 51 -1.08 -14.19 -2.23
N ARG A 52 -1.06 -13.03 -2.92
CA ARG A 52 -0.93 -12.96 -4.39
C ARG A 52 0.52 -12.97 -4.89
N CYS A 53 1.47 -12.58 -4.04
CA CYS A 53 2.89 -12.39 -4.35
C CYS A 53 3.74 -13.62 -4.07
N MET A 54 3.18 -14.74 -3.59
CA MET A 54 3.98 -15.96 -3.38
C MET A 54 4.70 -16.44 -4.66
N GLU A 55 4.26 -16.06 -5.87
CA GLU A 55 4.91 -16.51 -7.12
C GLU A 55 5.06 -15.46 -8.24
N THR A 56 4.78 -14.16 -8.05
CA THR A 56 4.70 -13.24 -9.20
C THR A 56 4.98 -11.76 -8.90
N SER A 57 5.58 -11.06 -9.88
CA SER A 57 5.87 -9.62 -9.82
C SER A 57 4.60 -8.74 -9.80
N LEU A 58 4.62 -7.66 -9.02
CA LEU A 58 3.55 -6.64 -8.91
C LEU A 58 2.95 -6.20 -10.26
N ARG A 59 3.75 -6.15 -11.34
CA ARG A 59 3.29 -5.78 -12.69
C ARG A 59 2.23 -6.72 -13.25
N PHE A 60 2.21 -7.97 -12.82
CA PHE A 60 1.26 -8.99 -13.28
C PHE A 60 0.05 -9.11 -12.33
N ILE A 61 0.15 -8.62 -11.09
CA ILE A 61 -0.96 -8.63 -10.12
C ILE A 61 -2.05 -7.60 -10.46
N ARG A 62 -1.70 -6.52 -11.16
CA ARG A 62 -2.64 -5.45 -11.56
C ARG A 62 -3.48 -5.78 -12.81
N LYS A 63 -3.26 -6.93 -13.46
CA LYS A 63 -4.08 -7.43 -14.57
C LYS A 63 -4.88 -8.64 -14.10
N GLY A 64 -6.02 -8.37 -13.44
CA GLY A 64 -7.14 -9.29 -13.31
C GLY A 64 -8.30 -8.72 -14.12
#